data_AF-A0A1Y2WKK8-F1
#
_entry.id   AF-A0A1Y2WKK8-F1
#
_cell.length_a   1.000
_cell.length_b   1.000
_cell.length_c   1.000
_cell.angle_alpha   90.00
_cell.angle_beta   90.00
_cell.angle_gamma   90.00
#
_symmetry.space_group_name_H-M   'P 1'
#
loop_
_entity.id
_entity.type
_entity.pdbx_description
1 polymer ?
#
loop_
_entity_poly.entity_id
_entity_poly.type
_entity_poly.pdbx_seq_one_letter_code
_entity_poly.pdbx_strand_id
1 'polypeptide(L)'
;MAPPKTLPTGQLGKDGPLVPRLGFGLMGLSVGTGEVAPDEERFKVLDRAWELGEVFWDSAFAYGDNEDLLGKWFKLHPERRGDIFLATKWALEYGGDANPEIYIDSTPENCIKSCERSLKRLGVDSIDLFYCHRFDSTTPVEKSVEAMAQLKKEGKIKYLGLSECSSATLRRAHAVHPITAVEVEYNPWSLEIESEDGTNLLATCRELGVAIVAYSPLGRGFLTGRYKSRDDFEPNDYRKNFPRFSPENFPKNLELVKKFEAFAEKKGRTPSQLVLAWIMAQGEDIFPIPGTRNIKYLEQNLGAFDVKLTAEESRQIRDLIGNLQVAGHRNLTLANVPPQHLQDTPPLK
;
A
#
# COMPACT_ATOMS: atom_id res chain seq x y z
N MET A 1 11.29 13.34 25.55
CA MET A 1 10.57 12.06 25.41
C MET A 1 11.57 10.98 25.03
N ALA A 2 11.32 9.71 25.37
CA ALA A 2 12.12 8.62 24.83
C ALA A 2 11.87 8.51 23.31
N PRO A 3 12.89 8.22 22.49
CA PRO A 3 12.69 7.99 21.06
C PRO A 3 11.80 6.76 20.82
N PRO A 4 11.20 6.62 19.63
CA PRO A 4 10.46 5.41 19.28
C PRO A 4 11.40 4.20 19.32
N LYS A 5 10.84 2.99 19.47
CA LYS A 5 11.63 1.77 19.30
C LYS A 5 12.23 1.71 17.89
N THR A 6 13.29 0.94 17.72
CA THR A 6 13.89 0.71 16.40
C THR A 6 13.40 -0.62 15.84
N LEU A 7 12.77 -0.58 14.67
CA LEU A 7 12.42 -1.77 13.89
C LEU A 7 13.53 -2.11 12.87
N PRO A 8 13.59 -3.35 12.35
CA PRO A 8 14.44 -3.66 11.21
C PRO A 8 14.13 -2.76 10.03
N THR A 9 15.15 -2.12 9.48
CA THR A 9 15.04 -1.19 8.34
C THR A 9 15.64 -1.78 7.06
N GLY A 10 15.22 -1.25 5.93
CA GLY A 10 15.78 -1.54 4.61
C GLY A 10 15.82 -0.29 3.76
N GLN A 11 16.68 -0.31 2.74
CA GLN A 11 16.82 0.81 1.82
C GLN A 11 15.65 0.82 0.83
N LEU A 12 14.85 1.89 0.85
CA LEU A 12 13.67 2.03 0.01
C LEU A 12 14.09 2.47 -1.40
N GLY A 13 14.46 1.51 -2.24
CA GLY A 13 15.04 1.76 -3.56
C GLY A 13 16.51 2.15 -3.45
N LYS A 14 17.27 1.96 -4.53
CA LYS A 14 18.74 2.00 -4.57
C LYS A 14 19.35 3.25 -3.94
N ASP A 15 18.75 4.41 -4.17
CA ASP A 15 19.22 5.72 -3.68
C ASP A 15 18.26 6.35 -2.65
N GLY A 16 17.36 5.53 -2.08
CA GLY A 16 16.37 5.99 -1.11
C GLY A 16 16.85 5.88 0.34
N PRO A 17 16.01 6.32 1.29
CA PRO A 17 16.33 6.31 2.70
C PRO A 17 16.16 4.91 3.30
N LEU A 18 16.70 4.72 4.51
CA LEU A 18 16.34 3.57 5.34
C LEU A 18 14.97 3.81 5.98
N VAL A 19 14.06 2.87 5.78
CA VAL A 19 12.73 2.88 6.40
C VAL A 19 12.45 1.51 7.03
N PRO A 20 11.56 1.40 8.03
CA PRO A 20 11.05 0.12 8.52
C PRO A 20 10.66 -0.84 7.37
N ARG A 21 11.08 -2.11 7.46
CA ARG A 21 10.80 -3.15 6.44
C ARG A 21 9.31 -3.54 6.37
N LEU A 22 8.56 -3.20 7.40
CA LEU A 22 7.11 -3.20 7.44
C LEU A 22 6.69 -1.73 7.56
N GLY A 23 5.70 -1.29 6.79
CA GLY A 23 5.10 0.03 6.95
C GLY A 23 3.66 -0.05 7.46
N PHE A 24 3.02 1.10 7.64
CA PHE A 24 1.66 1.20 8.14
C PHE A 24 0.74 1.91 7.12
N GLY A 25 -0.16 1.14 6.51
CA GLY A 25 -1.20 1.67 5.63
C GLY A 25 -2.34 2.30 6.44
N LEU A 26 -2.53 3.61 6.28
CA LEU A 26 -3.42 4.39 7.15
C LEU A 26 -4.86 4.51 6.67
N MET A 27 -5.17 3.98 5.47
CA MET A 27 -6.52 4.03 4.87
C MET A 27 -7.62 3.66 5.86
N GLY A 28 -7.41 2.58 6.63
CA GLY A 28 -8.40 2.02 7.57
C GLY A 28 -8.74 2.91 8.78
N LEU A 29 -8.02 4.01 9.00
CA LEU A 29 -8.34 5.00 10.02
C LEU A 29 -9.41 6.00 9.56
N SER A 30 -9.73 6.04 8.27
CA SER A 30 -10.61 7.07 7.69
C SER A 30 -11.65 6.51 6.73
N VAL A 31 -11.33 5.46 5.99
CA VAL A 31 -12.23 4.82 5.03
C VAL A 31 -12.04 3.30 5.04
N GLY A 32 -12.98 2.56 4.45
CA GLY A 32 -12.91 1.10 4.33
C GLY A 32 -14.15 0.43 4.91
N THR A 33 -13.96 -0.58 5.76
CA THR A 33 -15.06 -1.33 6.38
C THR A 33 -15.48 -0.70 7.71
N GLY A 34 -16.74 -0.81 8.13
CA GLY A 34 -17.20 -0.32 9.44
C GLY A 34 -17.15 1.20 9.63
N GLU A 35 -17.57 1.67 10.80
CA GLU A 35 -17.63 3.09 11.13
C GLU A 35 -16.24 3.69 11.42
N VAL A 36 -16.11 4.99 11.14
CA VAL A 36 -14.91 5.78 11.46
C VAL A 36 -14.97 6.17 12.92
N ALA A 37 -13.95 5.78 13.69
CA ALA A 37 -13.87 6.10 15.11
C ALA A 37 -13.57 7.60 15.34
N PRO A 38 -13.90 8.15 16.52
CA PRO A 38 -13.48 9.50 16.91
C PRO A 38 -11.96 9.69 16.85
N ASP A 39 -11.52 10.94 16.64
CA ASP A 39 -10.10 11.31 16.53
C ASP A 39 -9.26 10.76 17.70
N GLU A 40 -9.77 10.84 18.94
CA GLU A 40 -9.04 10.41 20.14
C GLU A 40 -8.71 8.92 20.13
N GLU A 41 -9.56 8.07 19.54
CA GLU A 41 -9.29 6.65 19.41
C GLU A 41 -8.29 6.35 18.30
N ARG A 42 -8.38 7.10 17.19
CA ARG A 42 -7.45 6.98 16.07
C ARG A 42 -6.05 7.47 16.44
N PHE A 43 -5.94 8.53 17.23
CA PHE A 43 -4.68 9.03 17.76
C PHE A 43 -3.97 8.01 18.64
N LYS A 44 -4.70 7.24 19.47
CA LYS A 44 -4.07 6.15 20.26
C LYS A 44 -3.41 5.09 19.38
N VAL A 45 -3.94 4.83 18.19
CA VAL A 45 -3.32 3.91 17.23
C VAL A 45 -2.04 4.50 16.65
N LEU A 46 -2.05 5.78 16.27
CA LEU A 46 -0.87 6.50 15.77
C LEU A 46 0.24 6.64 16.83
N ASP A 47 -0.14 6.98 18.07
CA ASP A 47 0.76 7.00 19.22
C ASP A 47 1.43 5.65 19.40
N ARG A 48 0.64 4.58 19.38
CA ARG A 48 1.16 3.24 19.55
C ARG A 48 2.04 2.80 18.38
N ALA A 49 1.71 3.19 17.15
CA ALA A 49 2.56 2.92 15.98
C ALA A 49 3.93 3.59 16.15
N TRP A 50 3.95 4.88 16.50
CA TRP A 50 5.19 5.59 16.76
C TRP A 50 5.98 4.96 17.92
N GLU A 51 5.36 4.69 19.06
CA GLU A 51 6.03 4.04 20.21
C GLU A 51 6.71 2.71 19.85
N LEU A 52 6.09 1.95 18.94
CA LEU A 52 6.57 0.65 18.50
C LEU A 52 7.66 0.75 17.42
N GLY A 53 7.99 1.94 16.94
CA GLY A 53 8.96 2.15 15.86
C GLY A 53 8.38 2.01 14.46
N GLU A 54 7.05 1.84 14.34
CA GLU A 54 6.35 1.77 13.07
C GLU A 54 6.15 3.19 12.54
N VAL A 55 7.17 3.67 11.84
CA VAL A 55 7.31 5.07 11.40
C VAL A 55 7.33 5.23 9.88
N PHE A 56 7.06 4.17 9.09
CA PHE A 56 6.84 4.28 7.65
C PHE A 56 5.33 4.36 7.39
N TRP A 57 4.81 5.58 7.28
CA TRP A 57 3.37 5.83 7.23
C TRP A 57 2.89 6.10 5.81
N ASP A 58 1.89 5.35 5.37
CA ASP A 58 1.33 5.46 4.03
C ASP A 58 -0.13 5.96 4.07
N SER A 59 -0.34 7.16 3.51
CA SER A 59 -1.64 7.83 3.39
C SER A 59 -1.98 8.09 1.91
N ALA A 60 -3.09 8.78 1.65
CA ALA A 60 -3.47 9.31 0.35
C ALA A 60 -4.55 10.40 0.51
N PHE A 61 -4.60 11.34 -0.43
CA PHE A 61 -5.69 12.32 -0.52
C PHE A 61 -7.08 11.65 -0.57
N ALA A 62 -7.20 10.53 -1.28
CA ALA A 62 -8.44 9.79 -1.47
C ALA A 62 -8.91 9.02 -0.22
N TYR A 63 -8.18 9.06 0.90
CA TYR A 63 -8.56 8.37 2.13
C TYR A 63 -9.43 9.24 3.05
N GLY A 64 -10.45 9.92 2.50
CA GLY A 64 -11.37 10.74 3.28
C GLY A 64 -10.65 11.83 4.09
N ASP A 65 -10.77 11.78 5.42
CA ASP A 65 -10.15 12.75 6.35
C ASP A 65 -8.71 12.40 6.78
N ASN A 66 -8.07 11.38 6.18
CA ASN A 66 -6.82 10.81 6.71
C ASN A 66 -5.68 11.82 6.81
N GLU A 67 -5.46 12.65 5.78
CA GLU A 67 -4.43 13.69 5.83
C GLU A 67 -4.73 14.76 6.89
N ASP A 68 -6.00 15.09 7.13
CA ASP A 68 -6.39 16.04 8.20
C ASP A 68 -6.19 15.42 9.60
N LEU A 69 -6.52 14.13 9.75
CA LEU A 69 -6.28 13.36 10.98
C LEU A 69 -4.78 13.37 11.32
N LEU A 70 -3.93 13.07 10.34
CA LEU A 70 -2.48 13.12 10.53
C LEU A 70 -1.99 14.53 10.86
N GLY A 71 -2.51 15.56 10.20
CA GLY A 71 -2.15 16.95 10.50
C GLY A 71 -2.52 17.37 11.92
N LYS A 72 -3.70 16.95 12.41
CA LYS A 72 -4.07 17.13 13.83
C LYS A 72 -3.12 16.40 14.77
N TRP A 73 -2.74 15.16 14.46
CA TRP A 73 -1.80 14.39 15.27
C TRP A 73 -0.40 15.02 15.28
N PHE A 74 0.12 15.48 14.14
CA PHE A 74 1.40 16.21 14.07
C PHE A 74 1.36 17.52 14.87
N LYS A 75 0.22 18.22 14.91
CA LYS A 75 0.06 19.41 15.75
C LYS A 75 0.09 19.09 17.24
N LEU A 76 -0.44 17.92 17.64
CA LEU A 76 -0.38 17.44 19.02
C LEU A 76 1.02 16.93 19.41
N HIS A 77 1.77 16.41 18.43
CA HIS A 77 3.08 15.79 18.62
C HIS A 77 4.13 16.34 17.63
N PRO A 78 4.40 17.65 17.63
CA PRO A 78 5.30 18.27 16.65
C PRO A 78 6.72 17.69 16.71
N GLU A 79 7.15 17.25 17.89
CA GLU A 79 8.45 16.62 18.11
C GLU A 79 8.59 15.22 17.49
N ARG A 80 7.47 14.54 17.17
CA ARG A 80 7.47 13.19 16.58
C ARG A 80 7.45 13.18 15.07
N ARG A 81 7.05 14.27 14.42
CA ARG A 81 6.96 14.36 12.94
C ARG A 81 8.30 14.00 12.27
N GLY A 82 9.42 14.40 12.87
CA GLY A 82 10.76 14.13 12.34
C GLY A 82 11.13 12.65 12.28
N ASP A 83 10.47 11.80 13.07
CA ASP A 83 10.70 10.34 13.07
C ASP A 83 9.92 9.62 11.96
N ILE A 84 8.84 10.24 11.47
CA ILE A 84 7.91 9.62 10.51
C ILE A 84 8.42 9.82 9.08
N PHE A 85 8.61 8.72 8.37
CA PHE A 85 8.70 8.72 6.91
C PHE A 85 7.29 8.73 6.33
N LEU A 86 6.82 9.90 5.89
CA LEU A 86 5.46 10.13 5.46
C LEU A 86 5.29 9.99 3.94
N ALA A 87 4.48 9.02 3.54
CA ALA A 87 4.00 8.84 2.17
C ALA A 87 2.55 9.35 2.01
N THR A 88 2.27 10.07 0.93
CA THR A 88 0.89 10.35 0.48
C THR A 88 0.81 10.36 -1.05
N LYS A 89 -0.42 10.46 -1.59
CA LYS A 89 -0.71 10.23 -3.01
C LYS A 89 -1.68 11.25 -3.59
N TRP A 90 -1.55 11.52 -4.88
CA TRP A 90 -2.41 12.40 -5.68
C TRP A 90 -3.03 11.68 -6.89
N ALA A 91 -3.75 12.42 -7.74
CA ALA A 91 -4.39 11.98 -8.98
C ALA A 91 -5.78 11.33 -8.88
N LEU A 92 -6.18 10.76 -7.74
CA LEU A 92 -7.59 10.40 -7.52
C LEU A 92 -8.34 11.63 -7.01
N GLU A 93 -9.32 12.11 -7.76
CA GLU A 93 -10.13 13.30 -7.44
C GLU A 93 -11.61 12.93 -7.27
N TYR A 94 -12.33 13.79 -6.55
CA TYR A 94 -13.79 13.70 -6.44
C TYR A 94 -14.43 14.77 -7.32
N GLY A 95 -15.48 14.41 -8.07
CA GLY A 95 -16.22 15.35 -8.93
C GLY A 95 -17.05 16.41 -8.16
N GLY A 96 -16.98 16.43 -6.82
CA GLY A 96 -17.70 17.35 -5.95
C GLY A 96 -19.16 16.92 -5.67
N ASP A 97 -19.92 17.78 -5.00
CA ASP A 97 -21.28 17.45 -4.54
C ASP A 97 -22.25 17.10 -5.68
N ALA A 98 -22.01 17.65 -6.89
CA ALA A 98 -22.84 17.41 -8.07
C ALA A 98 -22.52 16.09 -8.80
N ASN A 99 -21.31 15.54 -8.61
CA ASN A 99 -20.93 14.22 -9.10
C ASN A 99 -19.92 13.57 -8.13
N PRO A 100 -20.37 12.73 -7.18
CA PRO A 100 -19.49 12.16 -6.16
C PRO A 100 -18.54 11.08 -6.70
N GLU A 101 -18.61 10.76 -7.99
CA GLU A 101 -17.74 9.76 -8.60
C GLU A 101 -16.27 10.18 -8.57
N ILE A 102 -15.41 9.18 -8.31
CA ILE A 102 -13.96 9.35 -8.36
C ILE A 102 -13.51 9.33 -9.82
N TYR A 103 -12.71 10.30 -10.21
CA TYR A 103 -12.01 10.32 -11.49
C TYR A 103 -10.49 10.40 -11.29
N ILE A 104 -9.75 10.12 -12.37
CA ILE A 104 -8.28 10.16 -12.35
C ILE A 104 -7.82 11.38 -13.16
N ASP A 105 -7.01 12.21 -12.54
CA ASP A 105 -6.35 13.37 -13.16
C ASP A 105 -4.86 13.34 -12.82
N SER A 106 -4.07 12.81 -13.74
CA SER A 106 -2.61 12.70 -13.61
C SER A 106 -1.87 13.82 -14.33
N THR A 107 -2.54 14.95 -14.60
CA THR A 107 -1.94 16.12 -15.25
C THR A 107 -0.87 16.82 -14.38
N PRO A 108 0.13 17.49 -14.99
CA PRO A 108 1.09 18.32 -14.27
C PRO A 108 0.46 19.35 -13.33
N GLU A 109 -0.60 20.02 -13.79
CA GLU A 109 -1.31 21.05 -13.06
C GLU A 109 -1.98 20.47 -11.81
N ASN A 110 -2.62 19.30 -11.94
CA ASN A 110 -3.23 18.65 -10.79
C ASN A 110 -2.19 18.09 -9.81
N CYS A 111 -1.02 17.64 -10.28
CA CYS A 111 0.09 17.23 -9.42
C CYS A 111 0.50 18.34 -8.44
N ILE A 112 0.77 19.54 -8.99
CA ILE A 112 1.20 20.70 -8.21
C ILE A 112 0.10 21.11 -7.23
N LYS A 113 -1.15 21.25 -7.71
CA LYS A 113 -2.29 21.62 -6.89
C LYS A 113 -2.53 20.62 -5.74
N SER A 114 -2.41 19.32 -6.03
CA SER A 114 -2.60 18.26 -5.05
C SER A 114 -1.51 18.27 -3.99
N CYS A 115 -0.25 18.50 -4.36
CA CYS A 115 0.84 18.63 -3.40
C CYS A 115 0.59 19.77 -2.41
N GLU A 116 0.22 20.97 -2.89
CA GLU A 116 -0.13 22.11 -2.02
C GLU A 116 -1.27 21.78 -1.06
N ARG A 117 -2.31 21.11 -1.59
CA ARG A 117 -3.46 20.69 -0.79
C ARG A 117 -3.05 19.71 0.30
N SER A 118 -2.27 18.68 -0.02
CA SER A 118 -1.77 17.70 0.96
C SER A 118 -0.88 18.36 2.02
N LEU A 119 0.09 19.20 1.63
CA LEU A 119 0.94 19.93 2.57
C LEU A 119 0.12 20.77 3.56
N LYS A 120 -0.92 21.46 3.07
CA LYS A 120 -1.82 22.25 3.92
C LYS A 120 -2.63 21.39 4.89
N ARG A 121 -3.20 20.27 4.44
CA ARG A 121 -4.01 19.36 5.28
C ARG A 121 -3.16 18.69 6.36
N LEU A 122 -1.98 18.23 5.98
CA LEU A 122 -1.00 17.62 6.86
C LEU A 122 -0.33 18.65 7.80
N GLY A 123 -0.34 19.93 7.45
CA GLY A 123 0.34 20.98 8.22
C GLY A 123 1.85 20.80 8.27
N VAL A 124 2.46 20.37 7.16
CA VAL A 124 3.91 20.11 7.04
C VAL A 124 4.50 20.86 5.86
N ASP A 125 5.78 21.20 5.95
CA ASP A 125 6.50 21.91 4.87
C ASP A 125 6.98 20.97 3.75
N SER A 126 7.09 19.67 4.04
CA SER A 126 7.59 18.68 3.09
C SER A 126 7.00 17.28 3.34
N ILE A 127 6.73 16.57 2.24
CA ILE A 127 6.32 15.16 2.20
C ILE A 127 7.53 14.30 1.87
N ASP A 128 7.72 13.18 2.57
CA ASP A 128 8.89 12.35 2.33
C ASP A 128 8.77 11.59 1.00
N LEU A 129 7.64 10.94 0.73
CA LEU A 129 7.39 10.24 -0.53
C LEU A 129 6.02 10.58 -1.11
N PHE A 130 6.00 11.09 -2.34
CA PHE A 130 4.76 11.50 -3.00
C PHE A 130 4.48 10.61 -4.20
N TYR A 131 3.33 9.94 -4.19
CA TYR A 131 2.94 9.01 -5.25
C TYR A 131 1.95 9.61 -6.23
N CYS A 132 2.15 9.39 -7.53
CA CYS A 132 1.01 9.37 -8.45
C CYS A 132 0.17 8.12 -8.14
N HIS A 133 -1.05 8.29 -7.61
CA HIS A 133 -1.86 7.17 -7.12
C HIS A 133 -2.39 6.30 -8.27
N ARG A 134 -2.82 6.91 -9.38
CA ARG A 134 -3.26 6.25 -10.61
C ARG A 134 -2.95 7.15 -11.79
N PHE A 135 -2.80 6.54 -12.97
CA PHE A 135 -2.63 7.27 -14.23
C PHE A 135 -3.95 7.36 -14.98
N ASP A 136 -4.21 8.54 -15.53
CA ASP A 136 -5.27 8.70 -16.52
C ASP A 136 -4.81 8.17 -17.89
N SER A 137 -5.74 8.00 -18.83
CA SER A 137 -5.44 7.43 -20.15
C SER A 137 -4.94 8.45 -21.19
N THR A 138 -4.75 9.71 -20.77
CA THR A 138 -4.51 10.85 -21.67
C THR A 138 -3.20 11.57 -21.42
N THR A 139 -2.63 11.47 -20.22
CA THR A 139 -1.43 12.16 -19.81
C THR A 139 -0.21 11.23 -19.92
N PRO A 140 0.80 11.59 -20.74
CA PRO A 140 2.08 10.87 -20.76
C PRO A 140 2.77 10.96 -19.40
N VAL A 141 3.29 9.83 -18.90
CA VAL A 141 3.93 9.77 -17.57
C VAL A 141 5.09 10.76 -17.41
N GLU A 142 5.80 11.07 -18.50
CA GLU A 142 6.90 12.03 -18.49
C GLU A 142 6.43 13.40 -17.98
N LYS A 143 5.22 13.83 -18.34
CA LYS A 143 4.65 15.10 -17.91
C LYS A 143 4.32 15.11 -16.42
N SER A 144 3.72 14.03 -15.91
CA SER A 144 3.46 13.89 -14.48
C SER A 144 4.76 13.89 -13.67
N VAL A 145 5.79 13.17 -14.16
CA VAL A 145 7.08 13.06 -13.45
C VAL A 145 7.90 14.35 -13.53
N GLU A 146 7.85 15.10 -14.63
CA GLU A 146 8.43 16.45 -14.74
C GLU A 146 7.88 17.37 -13.62
N ALA A 147 6.56 17.34 -13.39
CA ALA A 147 5.92 18.13 -12.34
C ALA A 147 6.36 17.67 -10.93
N MET A 148 6.41 16.36 -10.69
CA MET A 148 6.89 15.82 -9.42
C MET A 148 8.37 16.16 -9.17
N ALA A 149 9.22 16.12 -10.19
CA ALA A 149 10.63 16.51 -10.09
C ALA A 149 10.78 18.00 -9.76
N GLN A 150 9.91 18.86 -10.31
CA GLN A 150 9.85 20.27 -9.96
C GLN A 150 9.46 20.49 -8.49
N LEU A 151 8.44 19.78 -7.98
CA LEU A 151 8.07 19.82 -6.56
C LEU A 151 9.23 19.36 -5.65
N LYS A 152 10.00 18.36 -6.08
CA LYS A 152 11.21 17.92 -5.37
C LYS A 152 12.27 19.01 -5.32
N LYS A 153 12.51 19.68 -6.46
CA LYS A 153 13.44 20.81 -6.55
C LYS A 153 13.04 21.97 -5.64
N GLU A 154 11.74 22.18 -5.45
CA GLU A 154 11.18 23.18 -4.53
C GLU A 154 11.25 22.75 -3.05
N GLY A 155 11.66 21.52 -2.75
CA GLY A 155 11.75 20.98 -1.38
C GLY A 155 10.42 20.50 -0.81
N LYS A 156 9.32 20.55 -1.58
CA LYS A 156 7.97 20.17 -1.15
C LYS A 156 7.81 18.66 -1.01
N ILE A 157 8.56 17.90 -1.79
CA ILE A 157 8.64 16.44 -1.67
C ILE A 157 10.11 15.99 -1.68
N LYS A 158 10.44 14.86 -1.08
CA LYS A 158 11.83 14.32 -1.09
C LYS A 158 12.02 13.22 -2.13
N TYR A 159 11.05 12.33 -2.24
CA TYR A 159 11.08 11.14 -3.09
C TYR A 159 9.82 11.04 -3.95
N LEU A 160 9.96 10.41 -5.12
CA LEU A 160 8.88 10.19 -6.08
C LEU A 160 8.51 8.72 -6.07
N GLY A 161 7.21 8.44 -6.03
CA GLY A 161 6.67 7.09 -6.16
C GLY A 161 5.58 7.02 -7.23
N LEU A 162 5.34 5.83 -7.75
CA LEU A 162 4.20 5.55 -8.62
C LEU A 162 3.35 4.45 -8.00
N SER A 163 2.06 4.38 -8.33
CA SER A 163 1.22 3.26 -7.92
C SER A 163 0.49 2.66 -9.12
N GLU A 164 0.42 1.33 -9.14
CA GLU A 164 -0.31 0.56 -10.16
C GLU A 164 0.05 0.95 -11.61
N CYS A 165 1.35 1.15 -11.90
CA CYS A 165 1.84 1.44 -13.24
C CYS A 165 2.33 0.17 -13.97
N SER A 166 2.30 0.21 -15.30
CA SER A 166 2.94 -0.79 -16.16
C SER A 166 4.47 -0.72 -16.07
N SER A 167 5.15 -1.80 -16.46
CA SER A 167 6.62 -1.81 -16.61
C SER A 167 7.12 -0.79 -17.65
N ALA A 168 6.35 -0.56 -18.72
CA ALA A 168 6.70 0.42 -19.75
C ALA A 168 6.60 1.86 -19.23
N THR A 169 5.51 2.19 -18.54
CA THR A 169 5.33 3.46 -17.83
C THR A 169 6.44 3.68 -16.80
N LEU A 170 6.79 2.67 -16.00
CA LEU A 170 7.84 2.79 -15.00
C LEU A 170 9.20 3.15 -15.63
N ARG A 171 9.59 2.49 -16.73
CA ARG A 171 10.86 2.79 -17.43
C ARG A 171 10.90 4.22 -17.94
N ARG A 172 9.81 4.67 -18.57
CA ARG A 172 9.67 6.04 -19.09
C ARG A 172 9.71 7.08 -17.98
N ALA A 173 8.99 6.84 -16.89
CA ALA A 173 9.02 7.67 -15.70
C ALA A 173 10.43 7.80 -15.12
N HIS A 174 11.10 6.67 -14.92
CA HIS A 174 12.43 6.60 -14.31
C HIS A 174 13.50 7.27 -15.19
N ALA A 175 13.32 7.29 -16.51
CA ALA A 175 14.19 8.01 -17.44
C ALA A 175 14.10 9.55 -17.29
N VAL A 176 12.96 10.09 -16.85
CA VAL A 176 12.78 11.52 -16.59
C VAL A 176 13.39 11.90 -15.24
N HIS A 177 13.07 11.14 -14.19
CA HIS A 177 13.63 11.32 -12.86
C HIS A 177 13.59 9.99 -12.09
N PRO A 178 14.61 9.65 -11.28
CA PRO A 178 14.60 8.42 -10.50
C PRO A 178 13.33 8.26 -9.66
N ILE A 179 12.67 7.11 -9.82
CA ILE A 179 11.52 6.68 -9.02
C ILE A 179 12.04 5.85 -7.85
N THR A 180 11.59 6.15 -6.63
CA THR A 180 12.07 5.50 -5.41
C THR A 180 11.31 4.21 -5.12
N ALA A 181 9.99 4.23 -5.31
CA ALA A 181 9.14 3.08 -5.02
C ALA A 181 7.94 2.98 -5.97
N VAL A 182 7.48 1.75 -6.19
CA VAL A 182 6.19 1.46 -6.80
C VAL A 182 5.29 0.78 -5.79
N GLU A 183 4.12 1.36 -5.54
CA GLU A 183 3.08 0.76 -4.70
C GLU A 183 2.10 -0.06 -5.55
N VAL A 184 1.98 -1.35 -5.24
CA VAL A 184 1.16 -2.32 -5.99
C VAL A 184 0.63 -3.38 -5.03
N GLU A 185 -0.55 -3.95 -5.31
CA GLU A 185 -1.03 -5.06 -4.47
C GLU A 185 -0.25 -6.34 -4.78
N TYR A 186 0.44 -6.82 -3.76
CA TYR A 186 1.31 -7.98 -3.81
C TYR A 186 1.15 -8.78 -2.52
N ASN A 187 0.74 -10.04 -2.66
CA ASN A 187 0.46 -10.97 -1.57
C ASN A 187 0.27 -12.39 -2.14
N PRO A 188 0.11 -13.43 -1.32
CA PRO A 188 -0.17 -14.79 -1.79
C PRO A 188 -1.34 -14.97 -2.77
N TRP A 189 -2.23 -13.99 -2.93
CA TRP A 189 -3.27 -14.00 -3.96
C TRP A 189 -2.98 -13.20 -5.22
N SER A 190 -1.96 -12.36 -5.17
CA SER A 190 -1.62 -11.43 -6.23
C SER A 190 -0.12 -11.45 -6.47
N LEU A 191 0.27 -12.35 -7.38
CA LEU A 191 1.64 -12.55 -7.84
C LEU A 191 1.83 -12.03 -9.28
N GLU A 192 0.87 -11.27 -9.82
CA GLU A 192 0.85 -10.85 -11.22
C GLU A 192 2.08 -10.00 -11.60
N ILE A 193 2.78 -9.40 -10.63
CA ILE A 193 3.99 -8.61 -10.87
C ILE A 193 5.25 -9.47 -11.09
N GLU A 194 5.21 -10.77 -10.76
CA GLU A 194 6.39 -11.64 -10.74
C GLU A 194 6.78 -12.21 -12.11
N SER A 195 5.81 -12.37 -13.03
CA SER A 195 6.01 -13.10 -14.28
C SER A 195 5.81 -12.24 -15.53
N GLU A 196 6.38 -12.69 -16.64
CA GLU A 196 6.18 -12.12 -17.98
C GLU A 196 4.73 -12.25 -18.47
N ASP A 197 4.07 -13.37 -18.16
CA ASP A 197 2.64 -13.57 -18.44
C ASP A 197 1.74 -12.60 -17.64
N GLY A 198 2.28 -12.05 -16.55
CA GLY A 198 1.68 -10.96 -15.79
C GLY A 198 2.17 -9.61 -16.30
N THR A 199 2.90 -8.86 -15.48
CA THR A 199 3.40 -7.52 -15.86
C THR A 199 4.90 -7.36 -15.82
N ASN A 200 5.62 -8.35 -15.34
CA ASN A 200 7.07 -8.31 -15.16
C ASN A 200 7.57 -7.09 -14.35
N LEU A 201 6.68 -6.51 -13.53
CA LEU A 201 6.94 -5.27 -12.82
C LEU A 201 7.99 -5.46 -11.72
N LEU A 202 8.01 -6.62 -11.06
CA LEU A 202 9.03 -6.92 -10.05
C LEU A 202 10.43 -6.94 -10.65
N ALA A 203 10.61 -7.60 -11.80
CA ALA A 203 11.90 -7.63 -12.49
C ALA A 203 12.32 -6.22 -12.96
N THR A 204 11.38 -5.45 -13.51
CA THR A 204 11.63 -4.06 -13.93
C THR A 204 12.00 -3.17 -12.75
N CYS A 205 11.33 -3.31 -11.59
CA CYS A 205 11.69 -2.56 -10.39
C CYS A 205 13.11 -2.88 -9.94
N ARG A 206 13.49 -4.17 -9.90
CA ARG A 206 14.85 -4.60 -9.55
C ARG A 206 15.91 -4.07 -10.49
N GLU A 207 15.65 -4.12 -11.79
CA GLU A 207 16.55 -3.58 -12.81
C GLU A 207 16.82 -2.08 -12.60
N LEU A 208 15.76 -1.32 -12.29
CA LEU A 208 15.84 0.13 -12.08
C LEU A 208 16.22 0.54 -10.66
N GLY A 209 16.38 -0.42 -9.73
CA GLY A 209 16.63 -0.14 -8.32
C GLY A 209 15.45 0.52 -7.60
N VAL A 210 14.22 0.23 -8.02
CA VAL A 210 12.97 0.73 -7.43
C VAL A 210 12.46 -0.28 -6.40
N ALA A 211 12.04 0.18 -5.21
CA ALA A 211 11.41 -0.71 -4.23
C ALA A 211 9.95 -1.00 -4.57
N ILE A 212 9.45 -2.17 -4.15
CA ILE A 212 8.02 -2.48 -4.15
C ILE A 212 7.45 -2.16 -2.77
N VAL A 213 6.38 -1.37 -2.73
CA VAL A 213 5.55 -1.17 -1.54
C VAL A 213 4.26 -1.97 -1.73
N ALA A 214 4.08 -3.02 -0.91
CA ALA A 214 3.01 -4.00 -1.11
C ALA A 214 1.75 -3.61 -0.33
N TYR A 215 0.73 -3.09 -1.03
CA TYR A 215 -0.57 -2.80 -0.44
C TYR A 215 -1.48 -4.04 -0.41
N SER A 216 -2.50 -4.01 0.46
CA SER A 216 -3.35 -5.17 0.77
C SER A 216 -2.57 -6.47 1.05
N PRO A 217 -1.45 -6.45 1.81
CA PRO A 217 -0.58 -7.62 1.95
C PRO A 217 -1.30 -8.82 2.62
N LEU A 218 -2.38 -8.57 3.35
CA LEU A 218 -3.20 -9.58 4.01
C LEU A 218 -4.49 -9.94 3.21
N GLY A 219 -4.53 -9.66 1.91
CA GLY A 219 -5.68 -10.00 1.05
C GLY A 219 -6.97 -9.36 1.54
N ARG A 220 -6.92 -8.06 1.91
CA ARG A 220 -8.05 -7.31 2.48
C ARG A 220 -8.63 -7.98 3.75
N GLY A 221 -7.75 -8.58 4.54
CA GLY A 221 -8.07 -9.25 5.79
C GLY A 221 -8.37 -10.75 5.65
N PHE A 222 -8.52 -11.27 4.42
CA PHE A 222 -8.85 -12.67 4.22
C PHE A 222 -7.72 -13.62 4.63
N LEU A 223 -6.47 -13.26 4.32
CA LEU A 223 -5.29 -14.06 4.67
C LEU A 223 -4.95 -14.07 6.18
N THR A 224 -5.77 -13.40 7.00
CA THR A 224 -5.61 -13.41 8.47
C THR A 224 -6.21 -14.65 9.12
N GLY A 225 -7.05 -15.41 8.41
CA GLY A 225 -7.82 -16.51 8.98
C GLY A 225 -9.14 -16.09 9.63
N ARG A 226 -9.39 -14.78 9.80
CA ARG A 226 -10.59 -14.25 10.48
C ARG A 226 -11.89 -14.66 9.82
N TYR A 227 -11.94 -14.69 8.49
CA TYR A 227 -13.16 -14.93 7.73
C TYR A 227 -13.22 -16.40 7.29
N LYS A 228 -14.27 -17.09 7.68
CA LYS A 228 -14.59 -18.49 7.36
C LYS A 228 -15.76 -18.59 6.36
N SER A 229 -16.57 -17.55 6.26
CA SER A 229 -17.68 -17.46 5.32
C SER A 229 -17.87 -16.03 4.79
N ARG A 230 -18.62 -15.88 3.70
CA ARG A 230 -19.05 -14.56 3.20
C ARG A 230 -19.97 -13.83 4.17
N ASP A 231 -20.64 -14.57 5.05
CA ASP A 231 -21.58 -14.03 6.04
C ASP A 231 -20.84 -13.38 7.23
N ASP A 232 -19.53 -13.65 7.37
CA ASP A 232 -18.67 -12.97 8.33
C ASP A 232 -18.33 -11.52 7.92
N PHE A 233 -18.70 -11.11 6.70
CA PHE A 233 -18.63 -9.74 6.26
C PHE A 233 -19.93 -9.00 6.60
N GLU A 234 -19.78 -7.77 7.08
CA GLU A 234 -20.90 -6.86 7.31
C GLU A 234 -21.82 -6.76 6.08
N PRO A 235 -23.13 -6.51 6.24
CA PRO A 235 -24.08 -6.46 5.13
C PRO A 235 -23.62 -5.58 3.96
N ASN A 236 -23.08 -4.39 4.25
CA ASN A 236 -22.63 -3.40 3.27
C ASN A 236 -21.12 -3.41 3.01
N ASP A 237 -20.43 -4.51 3.33
CA ASP A 237 -18.98 -4.60 3.12
C ASP A 237 -18.64 -4.61 1.63
N TYR A 238 -17.87 -3.61 1.19
CA TYR A 238 -17.47 -3.45 -0.22
C TYR A 238 -16.71 -4.66 -0.77
N ARG A 239 -16.10 -5.50 0.08
CA ARG A 239 -15.45 -6.74 -0.34
C ARG A 239 -16.41 -7.71 -1.01
N LYS A 240 -17.72 -7.66 -0.71
CA LYS A 240 -18.73 -8.49 -1.39
C LYS A 240 -18.82 -8.21 -2.90
N ASN A 241 -18.27 -7.08 -3.38
CA ASN A 241 -18.25 -6.67 -4.79
C ASN A 241 -16.97 -7.07 -5.55
N PHE A 242 -16.05 -7.85 -4.96
CA PHE A 242 -14.95 -8.44 -5.72
C PHE A 242 -15.25 -9.88 -6.07
N PRO A 243 -14.94 -10.33 -7.30
CA PRO A 243 -15.12 -11.72 -7.67
C PRO A 243 -14.34 -12.70 -6.80
N ARG A 244 -13.18 -12.33 -6.24
CA ARG A 244 -12.43 -13.17 -5.28
C ARG A 244 -13.23 -13.53 -4.02
N PHE A 245 -14.26 -12.75 -3.70
CA PHE A 245 -15.14 -12.96 -2.56
C PHE A 245 -16.57 -13.36 -2.98
N SER A 246 -16.80 -13.74 -4.24
CA SER A 246 -18.11 -14.22 -4.70
C SER A 246 -18.49 -15.55 -4.03
N PRO A 247 -19.79 -15.93 -3.98
CA PRO A 247 -20.22 -17.23 -3.45
C PRO A 247 -19.46 -18.42 -4.05
N GLU A 248 -19.14 -18.34 -5.34
CA GLU A 248 -18.50 -19.40 -6.12
C GLU A 248 -16.99 -19.50 -5.85
N ASN A 249 -16.34 -18.36 -5.58
CA ASN A 249 -14.88 -18.29 -5.47
C ASN A 249 -14.39 -18.31 -4.00
N PHE A 250 -15.18 -17.79 -3.06
CA PHE A 250 -14.79 -17.68 -1.66
C PHE A 250 -14.36 -19.03 -1.05
N PRO A 251 -15.10 -20.15 -1.21
CA PRO A 251 -14.71 -21.44 -0.63
C PRO A 251 -13.39 -21.96 -1.20
N LYS A 252 -13.11 -21.74 -2.49
CA LYS A 252 -11.87 -22.14 -3.15
C LYS A 252 -10.68 -21.37 -2.55
N ASN A 253 -10.84 -20.06 -2.41
CA ASN A 253 -9.82 -19.18 -1.87
C ASN A 253 -9.56 -19.43 -0.37
N LEU A 254 -10.55 -19.94 0.36
CA LEU A 254 -10.43 -20.31 1.77
C LEU A 254 -9.49 -21.50 2.00
N GLU A 255 -9.34 -22.40 1.03
CA GLU A 255 -8.39 -23.53 1.13
C GLU A 255 -6.96 -23.04 1.32
N LEU A 256 -6.57 -21.95 0.64
CA LEU A 256 -5.25 -21.34 0.85
C LEU A 256 -5.08 -20.87 2.30
N VAL A 257 -6.09 -20.20 2.85
CA VAL A 257 -6.05 -19.69 4.23
C VAL A 257 -5.90 -20.81 5.24
N LYS A 258 -6.64 -21.92 5.08
CA LYS A 258 -6.52 -23.09 5.98
C LYS A 258 -5.10 -23.65 6.00
N LYS A 259 -4.42 -23.64 4.86
CA LYS A 259 -3.02 -24.09 4.77
C LYS A 259 -2.05 -23.14 5.45
N PHE A 260 -2.23 -21.83 5.26
CA PHE A 260 -1.47 -20.81 5.98
C PHE A 260 -1.69 -20.89 7.49
N GLU A 261 -2.92 -21.16 7.94
CA GLU A 261 -3.25 -21.39 9.36
C GLU A 261 -2.47 -22.57 9.93
N ALA A 262 -2.55 -23.73 9.28
CA ALA A 262 -1.82 -24.92 9.72
C ALA A 262 -0.29 -24.72 9.73
N PHE A 263 0.24 -23.94 8.79
CA PHE A 263 1.66 -23.63 8.74
C PHE A 263 2.07 -22.66 9.85
N ALA A 264 1.27 -21.63 10.10
CA ALA A 264 1.53 -20.64 11.15
C ALA A 264 1.44 -21.28 12.55
N GLU A 265 0.47 -22.17 12.76
CA GLU A 265 0.29 -22.92 14.01
C GLU A 265 1.53 -23.75 14.37
N LYS A 266 2.12 -24.47 13.40
CA LYS A 266 3.37 -25.22 13.61
C LYS A 266 4.53 -24.35 14.09
N LYS A 267 4.49 -23.05 13.81
CA LYS A 267 5.52 -22.07 14.22
C LYS A 267 5.12 -21.29 15.47
N GLY A 268 3.94 -21.54 16.04
CA GLY A 268 3.39 -20.75 17.16
C GLY A 268 3.10 -19.30 16.78
N ARG A 269 2.71 -19.05 15.52
CA ARG A 269 2.47 -17.71 14.96
C ARG A 269 1.07 -17.59 14.38
N THR A 270 0.64 -16.35 14.13
CA THR A 270 -0.63 -16.11 13.45
C THR A 270 -0.47 -16.18 11.92
N PRO A 271 -1.56 -16.45 11.17
CA PRO A 271 -1.52 -16.43 9.71
C PRO A 271 -1.04 -15.08 9.17
N SER A 272 -1.47 -13.96 9.78
CA SER A 272 -1.05 -12.63 9.35
C SER A 272 0.47 -12.43 9.50
N GLN A 273 1.06 -12.88 10.61
CA GLN A 273 2.50 -12.80 10.83
C GLN A 273 3.26 -13.63 9.80
N LEU A 274 2.79 -14.85 9.52
CA LEU A 274 3.39 -15.73 8.52
C LEU A 274 3.35 -15.10 7.12
N VAL A 275 2.20 -14.55 6.71
CA VAL A 275 2.02 -13.92 5.40
C VAL A 275 2.93 -12.71 5.23
N LEU A 276 2.98 -11.81 6.22
CA LEU A 276 3.83 -10.62 6.16
C LEU A 276 5.32 -10.99 6.13
N ALA A 277 5.73 -11.97 6.94
CA ALA A 277 7.11 -12.47 6.92
C ALA A 277 7.46 -13.13 5.58
N TRP A 278 6.52 -13.87 4.99
CA TRP A 278 6.70 -14.45 3.67
C TRP A 278 6.85 -13.37 2.61
N ILE A 279 6.01 -12.32 2.59
CA ILE A 279 6.12 -11.20 1.63
C ILE A 279 7.50 -10.52 1.75
N MET A 280 7.94 -10.21 2.98
CA MET A 280 9.27 -9.61 3.20
C MET A 280 10.43 -10.52 2.77
N ALA A 281 10.25 -11.85 2.82
CA ALA A 281 11.25 -12.83 2.39
C ALA A 281 11.38 -12.93 0.86
N GLN A 282 10.49 -12.28 0.09
CA GLN A 282 10.54 -12.29 -1.38
C GLN A 282 11.60 -11.34 -1.95
N GLY A 283 12.14 -10.44 -1.12
CA GLY A 283 13.29 -9.59 -1.45
C GLY A 283 13.45 -8.43 -0.47
N GLU A 284 14.69 -7.97 -0.30
CA GLU A 284 15.05 -6.81 0.54
C GLU A 284 14.48 -5.48 -0.02
N ASP A 285 13.98 -5.52 -1.24
CA ASP A 285 13.34 -4.44 -2.00
C ASP A 285 11.81 -4.38 -1.81
N ILE A 286 11.20 -5.27 -1.01
CA ILE A 286 9.73 -5.37 -0.86
C ILE A 286 9.26 -4.99 0.54
N PHE A 287 8.40 -3.98 0.66
CA PHE A 287 7.95 -3.36 1.91
C PHE A 287 6.42 -3.45 2.03
N PRO A 288 5.85 -4.43 2.74
CA PRO A 288 4.40 -4.49 2.95
C PRO A 288 3.90 -3.44 3.93
N ILE A 289 2.73 -2.86 3.63
CA ILE A 289 2.08 -1.81 4.42
C ILE A 289 0.70 -2.25 4.98
N PRO A 290 0.64 -3.26 5.87
CA PRO A 290 -0.64 -3.71 6.42
C PRO A 290 -1.34 -2.61 7.22
N GLY A 291 -2.58 -2.30 6.84
CA GLY A 291 -3.42 -1.35 7.57
C GLY A 291 -4.26 -1.99 8.67
N THR A 292 -4.53 -1.22 9.72
CA THR A 292 -5.41 -1.60 10.83
C THR A 292 -5.85 -0.36 11.61
N ARG A 293 -7.02 -0.45 12.25
CA ARG A 293 -7.50 0.54 13.23
C ARG A 293 -7.41 0.06 14.68
N ASN A 294 -6.86 -1.13 14.89
CA ASN A 294 -6.80 -1.79 16.20
C ASN A 294 -5.35 -1.98 16.63
N ILE A 295 -5.01 -1.48 17.82
CA ILE A 295 -3.68 -1.64 18.43
C ILE A 295 -3.26 -3.11 18.50
N LYS A 296 -4.17 -4.01 18.90
CA LYS A 296 -3.91 -5.44 18.94
C LYS A 296 -3.38 -5.99 17.61
N TYR A 297 -3.97 -5.58 16.49
CA TYR A 297 -3.55 -6.07 15.17
C TYR A 297 -2.30 -5.35 14.66
N LEU A 298 -2.08 -4.09 15.06
CA LEU A 298 -0.83 -3.38 14.81
C LEU A 298 0.35 -4.14 15.44
N GLU A 299 0.24 -4.45 16.73
CA GLU A 299 1.24 -5.25 17.47
C GLU A 299 1.40 -6.65 16.88
N GLN A 300 0.29 -7.30 16.53
CA GLN A 300 0.33 -8.61 15.89
C GLN A 300 1.10 -8.57 14.56
N ASN A 301 0.91 -7.54 13.73
CA ASN A 301 1.59 -7.39 12.45
C ASN A 301 3.11 -7.22 12.64
N LEU A 302 3.54 -6.43 13.63
CA LEU A 302 4.97 -6.27 13.94
C LEU A 302 5.64 -7.56 14.43
N GLY A 303 4.88 -8.48 15.03
CA GLY A 303 5.37 -9.83 15.33
C GLY A 303 5.79 -10.65 14.10
N ALA A 304 5.55 -10.17 12.88
CA ALA A 304 6.09 -10.76 11.66
C ALA A 304 7.63 -10.77 11.63
N PHE A 305 8.30 -9.81 12.27
CA PHE A 305 9.77 -9.78 12.36
C PHE A 305 10.37 -10.98 13.13
N ASP A 306 9.57 -11.59 14.00
CA ASP A 306 9.97 -12.76 14.79
C ASP A 306 9.71 -14.10 14.07
N VAL A 307 9.14 -14.06 12.87
CA VAL A 307 8.90 -15.25 12.05
C VAL A 307 10.14 -15.54 11.22
N LYS A 308 10.84 -16.63 11.54
CA LYS A 308 11.96 -17.12 10.73
C LYS A 308 11.45 -18.14 9.72
N LEU A 309 11.60 -17.81 8.44
CA LEU A 309 11.35 -18.72 7.32
C LEU A 309 12.67 -19.24 6.79
N THR A 310 12.85 -20.55 6.77
CA THR A 310 13.95 -21.16 6.00
C THR A 310 13.66 -21.05 4.51
N ALA A 311 14.70 -21.18 3.67
CA ALA A 311 14.54 -21.23 2.21
C ALA A 311 13.57 -22.35 1.79
N GLU A 312 13.63 -23.48 2.48
CA GLU A 312 12.74 -24.62 2.25
C GLU A 312 11.28 -24.28 2.57
N GLU A 313 11.02 -23.69 3.73
CA GLU A 313 9.68 -23.26 4.13
C GLU A 313 9.11 -22.21 3.17
N SER A 314 9.93 -21.25 2.73
CA SER A 314 9.51 -20.24 1.76
C SER A 314 9.13 -20.86 0.41
N ARG A 315 9.91 -21.87 -0.05
CA ARG A 315 9.61 -22.65 -1.24
C ARG A 315 8.31 -23.45 -1.08
N GLN A 316 8.11 -24.13 0.04
CA GLN A 316 6.86 -24.86 0.31
C GLN A 316 5.64 -23.94 0.28
N ILE A 317 5.75 -22.73 0.83
CA ILE A 317 4.67 -21.74 0.76
C ILE A 317 4.43 -21.31 -0.70
N ARG A 318 5.48 -21.10 -1.51
CA ARG A 318 5.32 -20.80 -2.94
C ARG A 318 4.60 -21.93 -3.68
N ASP A 319 5.04 -23.17 -3.51
CA ASP A 319 4.43 -24.33 -4.18
C ASP A 319 2.95 -24.44 -3.80
N LEU A 320 2.63 -24.16 -2.53
CA LEU A 320 1.26 -24.15 -2.03
C LEU A 320 0.40 -23.07 -2.68
N ILE A 321 0.94 -21.87 -2.89
CA ILE A 321 0.26 -20.79 -3.60
C ILE A 321 0.03 -21.17 -5.07
N GLY A 322 1.06 -21.67 -5.76
CA GLY A 322 0.99 -22.04 -7.17
C GLY A 322 -0.04 -23.14 -7.46
N ASN A 323 -0.15 -24.12 -6.57
CA ASN A 323 -1.07 -25.25 -6.73
C ASN A 323 -2.55 -24.90 -6.50
N LEU A 324 -2.85 -23.90 -5.66
CA LEU A 324 -4.22 -23.59 -5.23
C LEU A 324 -4.92 -22.51 -6.05
N GLN A 325 -4.23 -21.87 -7.00
CA GLN A 325 -4.71 -20.82 -7.93
C GLN A 325 -5.93 -20.02 -7.46
N VAL A 326 -5.71 -18.73 -7.14
CA VAL A 326 -6.78 -17.85 -6.67
C VAL A 326 -7.89 -17.70 -7.70
N ALA A 327 -9.13 -17.93 -7.25
CA ALA A 327 -10.32 -17.83 -8.06
C ALA A 327 -10.89 -16.39 -8.01
N GLY A 328 -11.21 -15.84 -9.18
CA GLY A 328 -11.76 -14.49 -9.35
C GLY A 328 -10.69 -13.39 -9.45
N HIS A 329 -10.99 -12.31 -10.17
CA HIS A 329 -10.09 -11.17 -10.30
C HIS A 329 -10.17 -10.22 -9.10
N ARG A 330 -9.09 -9.46 -8.87
CA ARG A 330 -8.98 -8.46 -7.79
C ARG A 330 -9.61 -7.10 -8.08
N ASN A 331 -10.19 -6.90 -9.26
CA ASN A 331 -10.92 -5.67 -9.57
C ASN A 331 -12.35 -5.73 -9.01
N LEU A 332 -12.85 -4.58 -8.59
CA LEU A 332 -14.27 -4.40 -8.30
C LEU A 332 -15.07 -4.67 -9.58
N THR A 333 -16.17 -5.41 -9.47
CA THR A 333 -17.20 -5.42 -10.52
C THR A 333 -18.08 -4.18 -10.36
N LEU A 334 -17.58 -3.03 -10.80
CA LEU A 334 -18.40 -1.84 -11.01
C LEU A 334 -18.67 -1.72 -12.50
N ALA A 335 -19.92 -1.44 -12.88
CA ALA A 335 -20.25 -1.14 -14.26
C ALA A 335 -19.41 0.07 -14.72
N ASN A 336 -18.78 -0.03 -15.89
CA ASN A 336 -18.07 1.04 -16.59
C ASN A 336 -16.72 1.54 -16.02
N VAL A 337 -16.12 0.84 -15.04
CA VAL A 337 -14.75 1.16 -14.59
C VAL A 337 -13.77 0.16 -15.22
N PRO A 338 -12.91 0.56 -16.18
CA PRO A 338 -11.89 -0.34 -16.72
C PRO A 338 -10.94 -0.81 -15.61
N PRO A 339 -10.30 -1.98 -15.74
CA PRO A 339 -9.35 -2.46 -14.74
C PRO A 339 -8.26 -1.41 -14.51
N GLN A 340 -8.15 -0.91 -13.28
CA GLN A 340 -7.25 0.21 -12.92
C GLN A 340 -5.91 -0.26 -12.36
N HIS A 341 -5.58 -1.55 -12.50
CA HIS A 341 -4.30 -2.08 -12.06
C HIS A 341 -3.31 -2.05 -13.22
N LEU A 342 -2.06 -1.74 -12.93
CA LEU A 342 -0.92 -1.87 -13.85
C LEU A 342 -1.10 -1.06 -15.15
N GLN A 343 -1.53 0.19 -15.00
CA GLN A 343 -1.91 1.11 -16.07
C GLN A 343 -0.72 1.56 -16.92
N ASP A 344 -0.88 1.48 -18.24
CA ASP A 344 0.05 2.10 -19.18
C ASP A 344 -0.37 3.54 -19.49
N THR A 345 0.59 4.39 -19.86
CA THR A 345 0.34 5.80 -20.21
C THR A 345 0.59 6.04 -21.69
N PRO A 346 -0.12 6.97 -22.35
CA PRO A 346 0.16 7.30 -23.75
C PRO A 346 1.61 7.78 -23.92
N PRO A 347 2.28 7.49 -25.05
CA PRO A 347 3.63 7.97 -25.30
C PRO A 347 3.69 9.50 -25.33
N LEU A 348 4.85 10.07 -24.98
CA LEU A 348 5.12 11.48 -25.23
C LEU A 348 5.12 11.73 -26.75
N LYS A 349 4.27 12.63 -27.22
CA LYS A 349 4.15 12.99 -28.63
C LYS A 349 5.22 13.96 -29.08
#